data_AF-A0A3D0DCD7-F1
#
_entry.id   AF-A0A3D0DCD7-F1
#
_cell.length_a   1.000
_cell.length_b   1.000
_cell.length_c   1.000
_cell.angle_alpha   90.00
_cell.angle_beta   90.00
_cell.angle_gamma   90.00
#
_symmetry.space_group_name_H-M   'P 1'
#
loop_
_entity.id
_entity.type
_entity.pdbx_description
1 polymer ?
#
loop_
_entity_poly.entity_id
_entity_poly.type
_entity_poly.pdbx_seq_one_letter_code
_entity_poly.pdbx_strand_id
1 'polypeptide(L)'
;MKTDFEIIAVGGGHAGIEAALAAARMGHSVAMITMSKAAIGRMSCNPAVGGLAKGQLVVEIDSLGGEIGFVTDQAGIQFRLLNRSKGPAVQSRRAQCDRALYSEVMISTIERQERLEVIEGHIVDLIIEGGICYGAILATGEKISAKAVIITAGTFLNGLIHRGLEQTPAGRIDELPAIGLSERLQNLGIVVGRLKTGTPPRLDGNTVDFSKCEVQEGDQPPPYFSNRTDPQKQINQIYCFLTYTNEKTHQAIRENLDKSPLYSGTIKGIGPRYCPSIEDKVVRFADKSRHQLFLEPEGLNSSEYYLNGFSSSLPEDVQLRALRTIPGLEAVEMTRAGYAIEYDFFPPHQISVAMESKIVPGLYFAGQVNGTSGYEEAAAQGLIAGINAALKLRGEPTFKLLRSEAYIGVLLDDLVTKSTTEPYRMFTSRAEYRLSLRDDNAQERLLEKGYRLGLVGQPFYAGFLAGKEAQKHLIEYLKNEKITVIDTDNPGVTPKTITAYAAL
;
A
#
# COMPACT_ATOMS: atom_id res chain seq x y z
N MET A 1 11.54 -13.20 -28.02
CA MET A 1 11.55 -12.62 -26.67
C MET A 1 12.98 -12.66 -26.16
N LYS A 2 13.45 -11.62 -25.47
CA LYS A 2 14.76 -11.69 -24.83
C LYS A 2 14.66 -12.67 -23.65
N THR A 3 15.65 -13.54 -23.47
CA THR A 3 15.63 -14.54 -22.38
C THR A 3 16.70 -14.27 -21.32
N ASP A 4 17.45 -13.17 -21.47
CA ASP A 4 18.52 -12.75 -20.56
C ASP A 4 18.30 -11.30 -20.11
N PHE A 5 18.21 -11.14 -18.79
CA PHE A 5 18.03 -9.86 -18.13
C PHE A 5 19.04 -9.71 -17.01
N GLU A 6 19.17 -8.52 -16.44
CA GLU A 6 19.96 -8.34 -15.23
C GLU A 6 19.11 -8.60 -13.99
N ILE A 7 17.85 -8.18 -14.01
CA ILE A 7 16.92 -8.29 -12.88
C ILE A 7 15.58 -8.83 -13.36
N ILE A 8 15.00 -9.78 -12.63
CA ILE A 8 13.61 -10.23 -12.81
C ILE A 8 12.78 -9.75 -11.63
N ALA A 9 11.65 -9.09 -11.89
CA ALA A 9 10.59 -8.83 -10.91
C ALA A 9 9.42 -9.79 -11.15
N VAL A 10 9.11 -10.62 -10.16
CA VAL A 10 8.05 -11.65 -10.25
C VAL A 10 6.75 -11.09 -9.68
N GLY A 11 5.83 -10.74 -10.57
CA GLY A 11 4.50 -10.21 -10.27
C GLY A 11 4.33 -8.75 -10.66
N GLY A 12 3.19 -8.41 -11.27
CA GLY A 12 2.81 -7.04 -11.64
C GLY A 12 2.09 -6.24 -10.54
N GLY A 13 2.28 -6.60 -9.27
CA GLY A 13 1.67 -5.90 -8.13
C GLY A 13 2.45 -4.65 -7.70
N HIS A 14 1.96 -3.92 -6.69
CA HIS A 14 2.57 -2.68 -6.20
C HIS A 14 4.08 -2.81 -5.85
N ALA A 15 4.49 -3.92 -5.24
CA ALA A 15 5.91 -4.18 -4.97
C ALA A 15 6.71 -4.43 -6.27
N GLY A 16 6.18 -5.25 -7.18
CA GLY A 16 6.85 -5.58 -8.43
C GLY A 16 7.00 -4.37 -9.36
N ILE A 17 5.99 -3.49 -9.39
CA ILE A 17 6.03 -2.22 -10.13
C ILE A 17 7.19 -1.35 -9.65
N GLU A 18 7.25 -1.02 -8.36
CA GLU A 18 8.31 -0.15 -7.84
C GLU A 18 9.69 -0.80 -7.96
N ALA A 19 9.79 -2.11 -7.75
CA ALA A 19 11.04 -2.84 -7.92
C ALA A 19 11.56 -2.78 -9.35
N ALA A 20 10.69 -3.06 -10.33
CA ALA A 20 11.04 -3.09 -11.74
C ALA A 20 11.40 -1.70 -12.26
N LEU A 21 10.60 -0.68 -11.92
CA LEU A 21 10.85 0.70 -12.32
C LEU A 21 12.15 1.24 -11.73
N ALA A 22 12.39 1.01 -10.43
CA ALA A 22 13.62 1.47 -9.79
C ALA A 22 14.86 0.85 -10.45
N ALA A 23 14.87 -0.47 -10.65
CA ALA A 23 15.95 -1.17 -11.31
C ALA A 23 16.20 -0.68 -12.76
N ALA A 24 15.12 -0.51 -13.54
CA ALA A 24 15.21 -0.06 -14.93
C ALA A 24 15.69 1.40 -15.06
N ARG A 25 15.23 2.29 -14.17
CA ARG A 25 15.68 3.69 -14.09
C ARG A 25 17.13 3.81 -13.61
N MET A 26 17.57 2.86 -12.80
CA MET A 26 18.99 2.63 -12.50
C MET A 26 19.73 1.91 -13.64
N GLY A 27 19.22 1.92 -14.87
CA GLY A 27 19.98 1.55 -16.06
C GLY A 27 20.16 0.05 -16.30
N HIS A 28 19.51 -0.82 -15.51
CA HIS A 28 19.56 -2.26 -15.71
C HIS A 28 18.46 -2.74 -16.66
N SER A 29 18.73 -3.82 -17.39
CA SER A 29 17.70 -4.55 -18.14
C SER A 29 16.85 -5.41 -17.20
N VAL A 30 15.53 -5.20 -17.25
CA VAL A 30 14.58 -5.79 -16.31
C VAL A 30 13.48 -6.54 -17.06
N ALA A 31 13.14 -7.73 -16.57
CA ALA A 31 11.90 -8.43 -16.93
C ALA A 31 10.91 -8.39 -15.77
N MET A 32 9.72 -7.83 -16.00
CA MET A 32 8.57 -8.06 -15.13
C MET A 32 7.80 -9.27 -15.65
N ILE A 33 7.77 -10.34 -14.87
CA ILE A 33 7.03 -11.56 -15.21
C ILE A 33 5.72 -11.58 -14.42
N THR A 34 4.58 -11.55 -15.09
CA THR A 34 3.25 -11.49 -14.45
C THR A 34 2.27 -12.47 -15.10
N MET A 35 1.34 -13.03 -14.32
CA MET A 35 0.34 -13.96 -14.86
C MET A 35 -0.66 -13.29 -15.82
N SER A 36 -0.86 -11.98 -15.67
CA SER A 36 -1.67 -11.18 -16.59
C SER A 36 -1.14 -9.75 -16.68
N LYS A 37 -0.92 -9.28 -17.90
CA LYS A 37 -0.55 -7.87 -18.18
C LYS A 37 -1.69 -6.92 -17.82
N ALA A 38 -2.93 -7.32 -18.07
CA ALA A 38 -4.13 -6.54 -17.77
C ALA A 38 -4.40 -6.38 -16.26
N ALA A 39 -3.69 -7.11 -15.39
CA ALA A 39 -3.81 -7.02 -13.94
C ALA A 39 -2.70 -6.19 -13.26
N ILE A 40 -1.78 -5.61 -14.04
CA ILE A 40 -0.69 -4.78 -13.50
C ILE A 40 -1.27 -3.57 -12.75
N GLY A 41 -0.83 -3.37 -11.51
CA GLY A 41 -1.29 -2.25 -10.68
C GLY A 41 -2.71 -2.41 -10.14
N ARG A 42 -3.34 -3.58 -10.31
CA ARG A 42 -4.70 -3.83 -9.81
C ARG A 42 -4.77 -3.66 -8.29
N MET A 43 -5.50 -2.64 -7.84
CA MET A 43 -5.93 -2.48 -6.44
C MET A 43 -6.93 -3.60 -6.14
N SER A 44 -6.67 -4.51 -5.21
CA SER A 44 -7.49 -5.74 -5.03
C SER A 44 -8.45 -5.67 -3.83
N CYS A 45 -8.20 -4.74 -2.92
CA CYS A 45 -8.93 -4.52 -1.69
C CYS A 45 -9.59 -3.14 -1.74
N ASN A 46 -9.22 -2.22 -0.85
CA ASN A 46 -9.77 -0.87 -0.80
C ASN A 46 -9.39 -0.07 -2.07
N PRO A 47 -10.31 0.70 -2.70
CA PRO A 47 -10.02 1.67 -3.76
C PRO A 47 -9.33 2.95 -3.24
N ALA A 48 -8.39 2.84 -2.31
CA ALA A 48 -7.72 3.98 -1.71
C ALA A 48 -6.21 3.77 -1.57
N VAL A 49 -5.48 4.88 -1.59
CA VAL A 49 -4.06 4.96 -1.26
C VAL A 49 -3.86 5.95 -0.11
N GLY A 50 -2.99 5.59 0.83
CA GLY A 50 -2.62 6.40 1.98
C GLY A 50 -3.51 6.18 3.21
N GLY A 51 -3.67 7.22 4.01
CA GLY A 51 -4.19 7.14 5.37
C GLY A 51 -3.08 6.95 6.41
N LEU A 52 -3.42 6.82 7.69
CA LEU A 52 -2.44 6.89 8.79
C LEU A 52 -1.22 5.98 8.57
N ALA A 53 -0.02 6.57 8.63
CA ALA A 53 1.29 5.97 8.34
C ALA A 53 1.50 5.50 6.89
N LYS A 54 0.43 5.13 6.16
CA LYS A 54 0.45 4.78 4.75
C LYS A 54 0.71 6.01 3.86
N GLY A 55 0.09 7.15 4.17
CA GLY A 55 0.31 8.39 3.44
C GLY A 55 1.77 8.85 3.55
N GLN A 56 2.37 8.70 4.74
CA GLN A 56 3.80 8.91 4.96
C GLN A 56 4.65 8.01 4.06
N LEU A 57 4.34 6.72 3.95
CA LEU A 57 5.06 5.84 3.02
C LEU A 57 4.93 6.31 1.56
N VAL A 58 3.73 6.71 1.13
CA VAL A 58 3.49 7.13 -0.26
C VAL A 58 4.32 8.38 -0.61
N VAL A 59 4.32 9.40 0.26
CA VAL A 59 5.13 10.60 0.01
C VAL A 59 6.63 10.34 0.12
N GLU A 60 7.06 9.37 0.93
CA GLU A 60 8.46 8.95 1.01
C GLU A 60 8.90 8.17 -0.24
N ILE A 61 8.04 7.30 -0.77
CA ILE A 61 8.27 6.59 -2.04
C ILE A 61 8.36 7.61 -3.19
N ASP A 62 7.44 8.57 -3.26
CA ASP A 62 7.50 9.64 -4.26
C ASP A 62 8.78 10.48 -4.14
N SER A 63 9.18 10.83 -2.91
CA SER A 63 10.42 11.57 -2.64
C SER A 63 11.68 10.79 -3.02
N LEU A 64 11.63 9.47 -3.12
CA LEU A 64 12.74 8.65 -3.61
C LEU A 64 12.69 8.43 -5.12
N GLY A 65 11.62 8.86 -5.81
CA GLY A 65 11.44 8.68 -7.26
C GLY A 65 10.59 7.46 -7.66
N GLY A 66 9.83 6.88 -6.73
CA GLY A 66 8.84 5.84 -7.03
C GLY A 66 7.56 6.41 -7.66
N GLU A 67 6.62 5.55 -8.04
CA GLU A 67 5.45 5.94 -8.87
C GLU A 67 4.11 5.95 -8.14
N ILE A 68 3.94 5.21 -7.04
CA ILE A 68 2.66 5.08 -6.35
C ILE A 68 2.02 6.44 -6.00
N GLY A 69 2.81 7.43 -5.58
CA GLY A 69 2.31 8.77 -5.25
C GLY A 69 1.77 9.51 -6.48
N PHE A 70 2.55 9.57 -7.56
CA PHE A 70 2.15 10.28 -8.77
C PHE A 70 0.99 9.60 -9.49
N VAL A 71 0.99 8.27 -9.58
CA VAL A 71 -0.12 7.54 -10.20
C VAL A 71 -1.41 7.66 -9.40
N THR A 72 -1.31 7.70 -8.06
CA THR A 72 -2.46 8.03 -7.19
C THR A 72 -3.02 9.40 -7.51
N ASP A 73 -2.18 10.41 -7.75
CA ASP A 73 -2.66 11.74 -8.12
C ASP A 73 -3.29 11.80 -9.52
N GLN A 74 -2.89 10.90 -10.43
CA GLN A 74 -3.51 10.79 -11.75
C GLN A 74 -4.89 10.11 -11.69
N ALA A 75 -5.02 9.06 -10.90
CA ALA A 75 -6.23 8.25 -10.80
C ALA A 75 -7.14 8.60 -9.60
N GLY A 76 -6.73 9.55 -8.76
CA GLY A 76 -7.48 9.96 -7.59
C GLY A 76 -8.80 10.61 -7.97
N ILE A 77 -9.83 10.37 -7.16
CA ILE A 77 -11.19 10.89 -7.37
C ILE A 77 -11.69 11.69 -6.16
N GLN A 78 -11.04 11.52 -5.00
CA GLN A 78 -11.25 12.30 -3.79
C GLN A 78 -9.96 12.29 -2.93
N PHE A 79 -9.51 13.44 -2.44
CA PHE A 79 -8.31 13.59 -1.59
C PHE A 79 -8.65 14.23 -0.25
N ARG A 80 -8.03 13.74 0.83
CA ARG A 80 -8.24 14.25 2.19
C ARG A 80 -6.95 14.20 3.01
N LEU A 81 -6.80 15.16 3.91
CA LEU A 81 -5.77 15.17 4.94
C LEU A 81 -6.38 14.68 6.25
N LEU A 82 -6.05 13.45 6.64
CA LEU A 82 -6.50 12.89 7.90
C LEU A 82 -5.83 13.62 9.08
N ASN A 83 -6.54 13.70 10.20
CA ASN A 83 -6.09 14.42 11.41
C ASN A 83 -5.74 15.90 11.17
N ARG A 84 -6.38 16.58 10.21
CA ARG A 84 -6.13 18.00 9.88
C ARG A 84 -6.14 18.93 11.10
N SER A 85 -7.06 18.73 12.05
CA SER A 85 -7.15 19.54 13.28
C SER A 85 -6.05 19.26 14.31
N LYS A 86 -5.18 18.26 14.07
CA LYS A 86 -4.05 17.93 14.92
C LYS A 86 -2.75 18.41 14.26
N GLY A 87 -1.68 18.48 15.03
CA GLY A 87 -0.39 18.98 14.55
C GLY A 87 0.20 18.14 13.38
N PRO A 88 1.10 18.71 12.56
CA PRO A 88 1.63 18.09 11.33
C PRO A 88 2.20 16.69 11.50
N ALA A 89 2.76 16.39 12.68
CA ALA A 89 3.35 15.08 12.99
C ALA A 89 2.37 13.88 12.96
N VAL A 90 1.06 14.13 12.97
CA VAL A 90 0.03 13.06 12.92
C VAL A 90 -0.94 13.22 11.75
N GLN A 91 -0.72 14.24 10.91
CA GLN A 91 -1.46 14.41 9.67
C GLN A 91 -1.00 13.38 8.64
N SER A 92 -1.90 12.95 7.76
CA SER A 92 -1.56 11.95 6.74
C SER A 92 -2.50 12.06 5.55
N ARG A 93 -1.93 12.08 4.34
CA ARG A 93 -2.70 12.16 3.09
C ARG A 93 -3.39 10.83 2.79
N ARG A 94 -4.59 10.91 2.24
CA ARG A 94 -5.38 9.78 1.75
C ARG A 94 -6.13 10.18 0.50
N ALA A 95 -6.13 9.33 -0.52
CA ALA A 95 -6.97 9.49 -1.69
C ALA A 95 -7.82 8.25 -1.95
N GLN A 96 -9.06 8.45 -2.37
CA GLN A 96 -9.81 7.46 -3.13
C GLN A 96 -9.35 7.50 -4.57
N CYS A 97 -9.27 6.34 -5.21
CA CYS A 97 -8.78 6.15 -6.57
C CYS A 97 -9.85 5.46 -7.42
N ASP A 98 -9.94 5.86 -8.68
CA ASP A 98 -10.57 5.03 -9.68
C ASP A 98 -9.67 3.82 -9.94
N ARG A 99 -10.15 2.62 -9.59
CA ARG A 99 -9.35 1.39 -9.65
C ARG A 99 -8.91 1.05 -11.08
N ALA A 100 -9.77 1.31 -12.06
CA ALA A 100 -9.48 1.01 -13.46
C ALA A 100 -8.44 1.99 -14.00
N LEU A 101 -8.66 3.29 -13.77
CA LEU A 101 -7.71 4.33 -14.18
C LEU A 101 -6.35 4.18 -13.50
N TYR A 102 -6.31 3.81 -12.22
CA TYR A 102 -5.05 3.55 -11.51
C TYR A 102 -4.25 2.43 -12.20
N SER A 103 -4.90 1.32 -12.53
CA SER A 103 -4.28 0.19 -13.23
C SER A 103 -3.82 0.59 -14.64
N GLU A 104 -4.64 1.35 -15.38
CA GLU A 104 -4.31 1.85 -16.72
C GLU A 104 -3.08 2.76 -16.69
N VAL A 105 -3.03 3.73 -15.77
CA VAL A 105 -1.89 4.63 -15.62
C VAL A 105 -0.63 3.85 -15.21
N MET A 106 -0.74 2.86 -14.31
CA MET A 106 0.39 1.99 -13.96
C MET A 106 0.92 1.19 -15.16
N ILE A 107 0.03 0.55 -15.92
CA ILE A 107 0.40 -0.18 -17.15
C ILE A 107 1.13 0.76 -18.10
N SER A 108 0.56 1.93 -18.34
CA SER A 108 1.13 2.89 -19.26
C SER A 108 2.50 3.43 -18.82
N THR A 109 2.70 3.58 -17.51
CA THR A 109 4.01 3.95 -16.93
C THR A 109 5.05 2.85 -17.14
N ILE A 110 4.67 1.58 -16.95
CA ILE A 110 5.55 0.42 -17.16
C ILE A 110 5.91 0.27 -18.65
N GLU A 111 4.94 0.37 -19.56
CA GLU A 111 5.16 0.21 -21.00
C GLU A 111 6.07 1.29 -21.60
N ARG A 112 6.07 2.50 -21.01
CA ARG A 112 6.94 3.60 -21.43
C ARG A 112 8.33 3.56 -20.81
N GLN A 113 8.57 2.70 -19.83
CA GLN A 113 9.85 2.63 -19.14
C GLN A 113 10.89 1.93 -20.01
N GLU A 114 11.93 2.66 -20.41
CA GLU A 114 13.09 2.06 -21.07
C GLU A 114 13.73 0.97 -20.20
N ARG A 115 14.26 -0.06 -20.87
CA ARG A 115 14.93 -1.23 -20.25
C ARG A 115 14.02 -2.12 -19.40
N LEU A 116 12.69 -1.94 -19.45
CA LEU A 116 11.72 -2.79 -18.79
C LEU A 116 10.87 -3.54 -19.82
N GLU A 117 10.95 -4.88 -19.81
CA GLU A 117 10.11 -5.75 -20.63
C GLU A 117 9.09 -6.48 -19.76
N VAL A 118 7.84 -6.57 -20.21
CA VAL A 118 6.78 -7.30 -19.51
C VAL A 118 6.53 -8.63 -20.22
N ILE A 119 6.76 -9.72 -19.49
CA ILE A 119 6.54 -11.10 -19.94
C ILE A 119 5.29 -11.63 -19.23
N GLU A 120 4.31 -12.08 -20.01
CA GLU A 120 3.15 -12.76 -19.42
C GLU A 120 3.50 -14.23 -19.21
N GLY A 121 3.44 -14.70 -17.97
CA GLY A 121 3.85 -16.04 -17.61
C GLY A 121 3.70 -16.36 -16.13
N HIS A 122 3.67 -17.66 -15.84
CA HIS A 122 3.63 -18.21 -14.48
C HIS A 122 5.00 -18.80 -14.16
N ILE A 123 5.64 -18.36 -13.08
CA ILE A 123 6.92 -18.91 -12.62
C ILE A 123 6.67 -20.10 -11.69
N VAL A 124 7.29 -21.24 -11.98
CA VAL A 124 7.16 -22.47 -11.19
C VAL A 124 8.46 -22.88 -10.50
N ASP A 125 9.62 -22.39 -10.97
CA ASP A 125 10.93 -22.77 -10.45
C ASP A 125 11.95 -21.62 -10.58
N LEU A 126 13.09 -21.76 -9.89
CA LEU A 126 14.22 -20.85 -9.87
C LEU A 126 15.49 -21.57 -10.37
N ILE A 127 16.29 -20.85 -11.15
CA ILE A 127 17.59 -21.32 -11.63
C ILE A 127 18.60 -21.04 -10.51
N ILE A 128 19.10 -22.09 -9.86
CA ILE A 128 20.06 -21.99 -8.75
C ILE A 128 21.38 -22.64 -9.17
N GLU A 129 22.48 -21.89 -9.13
CA GLU A 129 23.84 -22.38 -9.42
C GLU A 129 24.78 -21.98 -8.28
N GLY A 130 25.51 -22.93 -7.71
CA GLY A 130 26.41 -22.66 -6.58
C GLY A 130 25.73 -22.05 -5.35
N GLY A 131 24.41 -22.25 -5.19
CA GLY A 131 23.60 -21.66 -4.11
C GLY A 131 23.11 -20.23 -4.39
N ILE A 132 23.40 -19.66 -5.55
CA ILE A 132 23.00 -18.31 -5.98
C ILE A 132 21.84 -18.41 -6.98
N CYS A 133 20.89 -17.50 -6.89
CA CYS A 133 19.77 -17.40 -7.84
C CYS A 133 20.19 -16.68 -9.12
N TYR A 134 20.04 -17.35 -10.27
CA TYR A 134 20.42 -16.87 -11.60
C TYR A 134 19.24 -16.77 -12.59
N GLY A 135 18.00 -16.80 -12.09
CA GLY A 135 16.83 -16.63 -12.93
C GLY A 135 15.63 -17.46 -12.51
N ALA A 136 14.67 -17.57 -13.41
CA ALA A 136 13.39 -18.23 -13.17
C ALA A 136 13.00 -19.13 -14.35
N ILE A 137 12.15 -20.12 -14.06
CA ILE A 137 11.60 -21.04 -15.05
C ILE A 137 10.09 -20.87 -15.08
N LEU A 138 9.56 -20.62 -16.27
CA LEU A 138 8.13 -20.51 -16.52
C LEU A 138 7.48 -21.90 -16.51
N ALA A 139 6.16 -21.95 -16.29
CA ALA A 139 5.36 -23.17 -16.39
C ALA A 139 5.45 -23.85 -17.78
N THR A 140 5.80 -23.07 -18.82
CA THR A 140 6.07 -23.56 -20.17
C THR A 140 7.41 -24.31 -20.30
N GLY A 141 8.25 -24.28 -19.26
CA GLY A 141 9.62 -24.82 -19.26
C GLY A 141 10.67 -23.82 -19.78
N GLU A 142 10.25 -22.65 -20.25
CA GLU A 142 11.17 -21.60 -20.69
C GLU A 142 11.99 -21.05 -19.53
N LYS A 143 13.30 -20.89 -19.74
CA LYS A 143 14.26 -20.40 -18.76
C LYS A 143 14.58 -18.94 -19.06
N ILE A 144 14.39 -18.07 -18.08
CA ILE A 144 14.75 -16.66 -18.16
C ILE A 144 15.89 -16.42 -17.17
N SER A 145 17.07 -16.08 -17.69
CA SER A 145 18.26 -15.80 -16.86
C SER A 145 18.24 -14.38 -16.31
N ALA A 146 18.73 -14.24 -15.08
CA ALA A 146 18.97 -12.97 -14.43
C ALA A 146 20.09 -13.04 -13.40
N LYS A 147 20.66 -11.90 -13.02
CA LYS A 147 21.64 -11.83 -11.92
C LYS A 147 20.97 -11.57 -10.57
N ALA A 148 19.73 -11.12 -10.57
CA ALA A 148 18.89 -10.99 -9.38
C ALA A 148 17.41 -11.27 -9.71
N VAL A 149 16.69 -11.87 -8.75
CA VAL A 149 15.26 -12.19 -8.87
C VAL A 149 14.53 -11.65 -7.64
N ILE A 150 13.48 -10.87 -7.85
CA ILE A 150 12.67 -10.23 -6.80
C ILE A 150 11.27 -10.84 -6.79
N ILE A 151 10.95 -11.60 -5.75
CA ILE A 151 9.66 -12.26 -5.58
C ILE A 151 8.64 -11.27 -4.99
N THR A 152 7.58 -10.96 -5.75
CA THR A 152 6.51 -10.03 -5.37
C THR A 152 5.11 -10.60 -5.60
N ALA A 153 4.95 -11.91 -5.42
CA ALA A 153 3.79 -12.71 -5.79
C ALA A 153 2.47 -12.43 -5.03
N GLY A 154 2.42 -11.38 -4.18
CA GLY A 154 1.18 -10.93 -3.54
C GLY A 154 0.51 -12.05 -2.72
N THR A 155 -0.76 -12.30 -3.00
CA THR A 155 -1.59 -13.37 -2.38
C THR A 155 -1.69 -14.63 -3.24
N PHE A 156 -0.90 -14.76 -4.31
CA PHE A 156 -1.10 -15.81 -5.30
C PHE A 156 -0.50 -17.15 -4.90
N LEU A 157 0.61 -17.15 -4.15
CA LEU A 157 1.31 -18.37 -3.75
C LEU A 157 0.41 -19.28 -2.91
N ASN A 158 0.05 -20.43 -3.49
CA ASN A 158 -0.90 -21.40 -2.93
C ASN A 158 -2.20 -20.75 -2.40
N GLY A 159 -2.66 -19.70 -3.08
CA GLY A 159 -3.83 -18.91 -2.69
C GLY A 159 -5.11 -19.74 -2.57
N LEU A 160 -5.87 -19.50 -1.49
CA LEU A 160 -7.13 -20.19 -1.19
C LEU A 160 -8.18 -19.19 -0.68
N ILE A 161 -9.27 -19.04 -1.42
CA ILE A 161 -10.41 -18.22 -1.02
C ILE A 161 -11.31 -19.03 -0.08
N HIS A 162 -11.76 -18.37 1.00
CA HIS A 162 -12.73 -18.89 1.95
C HIS A 162 -13.98 -18.00 1.97
N ARG A 163 -15.14 -18.60 1.72
CA ARG A 163 -16.46 -17.97 1.85
C ARG A 163 -17.42 -18.94 2.52
N GLY A 164 -17.73 -18.70 3.78
CA GLY A 164 -18.37 -19.69 4.64
C GLY A 164 -17.50 -20.93 4.76
N LEU A 165 -18.08 -22.10 4.50
CA LEU A 165 -17.37 -23.38 4.50
C LEU A 165 -16.78 -23.74 3.13
N GLU A 166 -17.07 -22.95 2.08
CA GLU A 166 -16.52 -23.17 0.74
C GLU A 166 -15.07 -22.71 0.66
N GLN A 167 -14.24 -23.52 -0.01
CA GLN A 167 -12.85 -23.23 -0.30
C GLN A 167 -12.60 -23.31 -1.80
N THR A 168 -12.00 -22.27 -2.38
CA THR A 168 -11.72 -22.20 -3.82
C THR A 168 -10.25 -21.82 -4.05
N PRO A 169 -9.43 -22.66 -4.70
CA PRO A 169 -8.05 -22.30 -5.05
C PRO A 169 -8.03 -21.07 -5.96
N ALA A 170 -7.40 -19.99 -5.51
CA ALA A 170 -7.42 -18.70 -6.18
C ALA A 170 -6.40 -17.75 -5.54
N GLY A 171 -5.66 -16.98 -6.34
CA GLY A 171 -4.83 -15.90 -5.84
C GLY A 171 -5.64 -14.66 -5.48
N ARG A 172 -6.70 -14.41 -6.25
CA ARG A 172 -7.77 -13.42 -6.06
C ARG A 172 -9.05 -13.96 -6.69
N ILE A 173 -10.19 -13.33 -6.42
CA ILE A 173 -11.44 -13.74 -7.08
C ILE A 173 -11.24 -13.72 -8.61
N ASP A 174 -11.66 -14.80 -9.26
CA ASP A 174 -11.50 -15.04 -10.70
C ASP A 174 -10.06 -15.11 -11.24
N GLU A 175 -9.05 -15.21 -10.36
CA GLU A 175 -7.64 -15.32 -10.74
C GLU A 175 -7.02 -16.58 -10.13
N LEU A 176 -6.41 -17.43 -10.97
CA LEU A 176 -5.78 -18.69 -10.55
C LEU A 176 -4.63 -18.46 -9.55
N PRO A 177 -4.41 -19.40 -8.61
CA PRO A 177 -3.28 -19.33 -7.71
C PRO A 177 -1.97 -19.67 -8.42
N ALA A 178 -0.86 -19.20 -7.86
CA ALA A 178 0.49 -19.61 -8.26
C ALA A 178 0.90 -20.85 -7.47
N ILE A 179 1.18 -21.95 -8.17
CA ILE A 179 1.57 -23.26 -7.61
C ILE A 179 3.01 -23.59 -8.03
N GLY A 180 3.77 -24.28 -7.18
CA GLY A 180 5.12 -24.81 -7.44
C GLY A 180 6.25 -23.97 -6.85
N LEU A 181 6.13 -22.64 -6.91
CA LEU A 181 7.20 -21.74 -6.45
C LEU A 181 7.39 -21.79 -4.92
N SER A 182 6.31 -21.94 -4.14
CA SER A 182 6.40 -22.07 -2.68
C SER A 182 7.18 -23.33 -2.28
N GLU A 183 6.86 -24.47 -2.89
CA GLU A 183 7.51 -25.76 -2.64
C GLU A 183 8.98 -25.68 -3.05
N ARG A 184 9.28 -25.01 -4.16
CA ARG A 184 10.66 -24.77 -4.58
C ARG A 184 11.45 -23.97 -3.54
N LEU A 185 10.88 -22.87 -3.05
CA LEU A 185 11.54 -22.04 -2.03
C LEU A 185 11.74 -22.81 -0.72
N GLN A 186 10.78 -23.64 -0.33
CA GLN A 186 10.90 -24.53 0.82
C GLN A 186 12.06 -25.52 0.66
N ASN A 187 12.21 -26.13 -0.52
CA ASN A 187 13.31 -27.03 -0.84
C ASN A 187 14.69 -26.35 -0.82
N LEU A 188 14.75 -25.03 -0.98
CA LEU A 188 15.98 -24.23 -0.83
C LEU A 188 16.25 -23.82 0.63
N GLY A 189 15.45 -24.30 1.58
CA GLY A 189 15.61 -24.01 3.00
C GLY A 189 14.89 -22.74 3.47
N ILE A 190 14.07 -22.11 2.62
CA ILE A 190 13.24 -20.97 3.04
C ILE A 190 12.04 -21.50 3.84
N VAL A 191 11.85 -21.00 5.06
CA VAL A 191 10.67 -21.28 5.87
C VAL A 191 9.45 -20.61 5.23
N VAL A 192 8.36 -21.36 5.14
CA VAL A 192 7.06 -20.91 4.61
C VAL A 192 6.02 -20.95 5.74
N GLY A 193 5.24 -19.89 5.86
CA GLY A 193 4.05 -19.84 6.71
C GLY A 193 2.81 -19.48 5.90
N ARG A 194 1.64 -19.47 6.56
CA ARG A 194 0.38 -19.00 5.95
C ARG A 194 -0.22 -17.84 6.72
N LEU A 195 -0.70 -16.85 5.98
CA LEU A 195 -1.45 -15.71 6.50
C LEU A 195 -2.80 -15.64 5.83
N LYS A 196 -3.69 -14.84 6.42
CA LYS A 196 -4.96 -14.50 5.78
C LYS A 196 -5.25 -13.01 5.82
N THR A 197 -5.98 -12.57 4.80
CA THR A 197 -6.62 -11.24 4.79
C THR A 197 -8.06 -11.35 4.28
N GLY A 198 -8.93 -10.43 4.72
CA GLY A 198 -10.33 -10.37 4.30
C GLY A 198 -10.61 -9.14 3.44
N THR A 199 -11.56 -9.26 2.52
CA THR A 199 -12.11 -8.15 1.72
C THR A 199 -13.61 -8.05 1.98
N PRO A 200 -14.21 -6.85 2.00
CA PRO A 200 -15.65 -6.69 2.15
C PRO A 200 -16.39 -7.07 0.86
N PRO A 201 -17.72 -7.26 0.96
CA PRO A 201 -18.55 -7.31 -0.23
C PRO A 201 -18.45 -6.02 -1.05
N ARG A 202 -18.77 -6.15 -2.33
CA ARG A 202 -19.03 -5.03 -3.24
C ARG A 202 -20.52 -4.90 -3.46
N LEU A 203 -20.99 -3.67 -3.44
CA LEU A 203 -22.41 -3.33 -3.45
C LEU A 203 -22.75 -2.62 -4.75
N ASP A 204 -23.93 -2.90 -5.30
CA ASP A 204 -24.46 -2.10 -6.41
C ASP A 204 -25.00 -0.76 -5.87
N GLY A 205 -24.32 0.33 -6.18
CA GLY A 205 -24.68 1.68 -5.75
C GLY A 205 -26.07 2.12 -6.19
N ASN A 206 -26.62 1.55 -7.26
CA ASN A 206 -28.01 1.83 -7.70
C ASN A 206 -29.07 1.32 -6.70
N THR A 207 -28.69 0.42 -5.80
CA THR A 207 -29.57 -0.20 -4.80
C THR A 207 -29.36 0.39 -3.40
N VAL A 208 -28.49 1.40 -3.27
CA VAL A 208 -28.16 2.07 -2.02
C VAL A 208 -28.97 3.35 -1.88
N ASP A 209 -29.65 3.52 -0.75
CA ASP A 209 -30.32 4.76 -0.37
C ASP A 209 -29.33 5.70 0.35
N PHE A 210 -28.60 6.48 -0.45
CA PHE A 210 -27.61 7.43 0.05
C PHE A 210 -28.21 8.57 0.89
N SER A 211 -29.52 8.82 0.82
CA SER A 211 -30.17 9.87 1.64
C SER A 211 -30.13 9.58 3.14
N LYS A 212 -29.94 8.30 3.50
CA LYS A 212 -29.78 7.83 4.88
C LYS A 212 -28.32 7.78 5.35
N CYS A 213 -27.37 8.13 4.48
CA CYS A 213 -25.95 8.11 4.78
C CYS A 213 -25.40 9.53 5.00
N GLU A 214 -24.34 9.65 5.79
CA GLU A 214 -23.65 10.93 5.99
C GLU A 214 -22.60 11.12 4.87
N VAL A 215 -22.64 12.28 4.21
CA VAL A 215 -21.71 12.63 3.13
C VAL A 215 -20.33 12.95 3.70
N GLN A 216 -19.28 12.41 3.06
CA GLN A 216 -17.90 12.79 3.29
C GLN A 216 -17.28 13.40 2.04
N GLU A 217 -17.01 14.70 2.15
CA GLU A 217 -16.36 15.49 1.12
C GLU A 217 -14.83 15.35 1.14
N GLY A 218 -14.23 15.63 -0.02
CA GLY A 218 -12.80 15.84 -0.16
C GLY A 218 -12.36 17.22 0.34
N ASP A 219 -11.07 17.38 0.61
CA ASP A 219 -10.49 18.64 1.07
C ASP A 219 -10.26 19.61 -0.10
N GLN A 220 -10.54 20.91 0.10
CA GLN A 220 -10.24 21.97 -0.88
C GLN A 220 -9.17 22.93 -0.34
N PRO A 221 -8.03 23.13 -1.02
CA PRO A 221 -7.57 22.39 -2.21
C PRO A 221 -7.20 20.92 -1.88
N PRO A 222 -7.17 20.02 -2.89
CA PRO A 222 -6.81 18.61 -2.70
C PRO A 222 -5.36 18.43 -2.20
N PRO A 223 -5.12 17.65 -1.13
CA PRO A 223 -3.78 17.33 -0.66
C PRO A 223 -3.16 16.17 -1.47
N TYR A 224 -2.66 16.49 -2.66
CA TYR A 224 -1.97 15.54 -3.56
C TYR A 224 -0.76 14.89 -2.92
N PHE A 225 -0.37 13.68 -3.35
CA PHE A 225 0.79 12.96 -2.82
C PHE A 225 2.10 13.40 -3.45
N SER A 226 2.12 13.62 -4.75
CA SER A 226 3.30 13.90 -5.54
C SER A 226 3.43 15.38 -5.87
N ASN A 227 4.66 15.88 -5.84
CA ASN A 227 4.95 17.25 -6.28
C ASN A 227 5.17 17.34 -7.79
N ARG A 228 5.14 16.21 -8.50
CA ARG A 228 5.05 16.18 -9.96
C ARG A 228 3.65 16.54 -10.44
N THR A 229 2.66 16.51 -9.55
CA THR A 229 1.28 16.83 -9.84
C THR A 229 1.10 18.34 -9.89
N ASP A 230 0.41 18.82 -10.93
CA ASP A 230 0.00 20.22 -11.00
C ASP A 230 -0.93 20.57 -9.82
N PRO A 231 -0.54 21.50 -8.92
CA PRO A 231 -1.36 21.87 -7.78
C PRO A 231 -2.68 22.56 -8.18
N GLN A 232 -2.79 23.06 -9.42
CA GLN A 232 -4.02 23.66 -9.95
C GLN A 232 -5.03 22.61 -10.43
N LYS A 233 -4.62 21.35 -10.55
CA LYS A 233 -5.53 20.24 -10.83
C LYS A 233 -6.64 20.28 -9.77
N GLN A 234 -7.89 20.30 -10.18
CA GLN A 234 -9.04 20.29 -9.26
C GLN A 234 -9.68 18.91 -9.32
N ILE A 235 -9.42 18.08 -8.31
CA ILE A 235 -9.90 16.71 -8.25
C ILE A 235 -10.45 16.41 -6.87
N ASN A 236 -11.76 16.58 -6.75
CA ASN A 236 -12.63 16.00 -5.73
C ASN A 236 -14.00 15.90 -6.37
N GLN A 237 -14.14 14.89 -7.23
CA GLN A 237 -15.26 14.80 -8.15
C GLN A 237 -16.47 14.10 -7.52
N ILE A 238 -16.26 13.37 -6.42
CA ILE A 238 -17.27 12.49 -5.82
C ILE A 238 -17.18 12.44 -4.29
N TYR A 239 -18.24 11.92 -3.68
CA TYR A 239 -18.35 11.73 -2.24
C TYR A 239 -18.12 10.27 -1.82
N CYS A 240 -17.58 10.11 -0.62
CA CYS A 240 -17.75 8.87 0.13
C CYS A 240 -18.94 9.04 1.08
N PHE A 241 -19.52 7.93 1.54
CA PHE A 241 -20.65 7.99 2.46
C PHE A 241 -20.38 7.17 3.71
N LEU A 242 -20.90 7.63 4.85
CA LEU A 242 -20.79 6.96 6.13
C LEU A 242 -22.15 6.38 6.53
N THR A 243 -22.10 5.15 7.03
CA THR A 243 -23.22 4.50 7.72
C THR A 243 -22.69 3.66 8.88
N TYR A 244 -23.57 2.99 9.61
CA TYR A 244 -23.21 2.26 10.81
C TYR A 244 -23.95 0.92 10.88
N THR A 245 -23.25 -0.12 11.30
CA THR A 245 -23.91 -1.35 11.76
C THR A 245 -24.76 -1.07 13.01
N ASN A 246 -25.64 -2.00 13.35
CA ASN A 246 -26.48 -1.92 14.54
C ASN A 246 -26.67 -3.30 15.18
N GLU A 247 -27.40 -3.35 16.29
CA GLU A 247 -27.67 -4.60 17.02
C GLU A 247 -28.31 -5.70 16.16
N LYS A 248 -29.18 -5.35 15.20
CA LYS A 248 -29.77 -6.35 14.28
C LYS A 248 -28.70 -6.93 13.35
N THR A 249 -27.79 -6.09 12.86
CA THR A 249 -26.62 -6.54 12.09
C THR A 249 -25.78 -7.51 12.90
N HIS A 250 -25.52 -7.17 14.17
CA HIS A 250 -24.69 -7.99 15.05
C HIS A 250 -25.36 -9.31 15.40
N GLN A 251 -26.67 -9.31 15.63
CA GLN A 251 -27.46 -10.51 15.86
C GLN A 251 -27.40 -11.46 14.64
N ALA A 252 -27.63 -10.95 13.43
CA ALA A 252 -27.56 -11.75 12.21
C ALA A 252 -26.19 -12.43 12.03
N ILE A 253 -25.11 -11.74 12.41
CA ILE A 253 -23.75 -12.28 12.41
C ILE A 253 -23.55 -13.33 13.52
N ARG A 254 -23.96 -13.02 14.77
CA ARG A 254 -23.81 -13.91 15.93
C ARG A 254 -24.50 -15.26 15.72
N GLU A 255 -25.68 -15.26 15.13
CA GLU A 255 -26.47 -16.46 14.82
C GLU A 255 -25.82 -17.37 13.76
N ASN A 256 -24.75 -16.93 13.08
CA ASN A 256 -24.08 -17.67 12.01
C ASN A 256 -22.55 -17.73 12.19
N LEU A 257 -22.03 -17.49 13.40
CA LEU A 257 -20.58 -17.54 13.67
C LEU A 257 -19.98 -18.93 13.46
N ASP A 258 -20.76 -19.99 13.71
CA ASP A 258 -20.42 -21.39 13.46
C ASP A 258 -20.07 -21.67 11.99
N LYS A 259 -20.63 -20.87 11.07
CA LYS A 259 -20.38 -20.94 9.63
C LYS A 259 -19.19 -20.10 9.18
N SER A 260 -18.56 -19.34 10.08
CA SER A 260 -17.36 -18.58 9.75
C SER A 260 -16.15 -19.52 9.70
N PRO A 261 -15.35 -19.48 8.64
CA PRO A 261 -14.13 -20.27 8.55
C PRO A 261 -13.05 -19.83 9.57
N LEU A 262 -13.22 -18.66 10.20
CA LEU A 262 -12.45 -18.23 11.37
C LEU A 262 -12.73 -19.07 12.61
N TYR A 263 -14.01 -19.25 12.93
CA TYR A 263 -14.44 -19.85 14.20
C TYR A 263 -14.62 -21.36 14.09
N SER A 264 -14.83 -21.90 12.89
CA SER A 264 -14.86 -23.35 12.63
C SER A 264 -13.46 -24.00 12.59
N GLY A 265 -12.37 -23.22 12.64
CA GLY A 265 -11.00 -23.75 12.55
C GLY A 265 -10.57 -24.16 11.13
N THR A 266 -11.37 -23.83 10.12
CA THR A 266 -11.14 -24.17 8.71
C THR A 266 -9.94 -23.44 8.11
N ILE A 267 -9.69 -22.21 8.56
CA ILE A 267 -8.53 -21.40 8.14
C ILE A 267 -7.35 -21.70 9.04
N LYS A 268 -6.19 -21.99 8.43
CA LYS A 268 -4.92 -22.23 9.14
C LYS A 268 -4.13 -20.95 9.34
N GLY A 269 -4.30 -19.98 8.45
CA GLY A 269 -3.58 -18.72 8.38
C GLY A 269 -4.03 -17.72 9.45
N ILE A 270 -3.05 -17.03 10.02
CA ILE A 270 -3.32 -16.05 11.08
C ILE A 270 -3.75 -14.72 10.44
N GLY A 271 -4.86 -14.16 10.93
CA GLY A 271 -5.40 -12.87 10.48
C GLY A 271 -4.96 -11.69 11.36
N PRO A 272 -5.21 -10.44 10.90
CA PRO A 272 -4.79 -9.24 11.61
C PRO A 272 -5.65 -8.95 12.86
N ARG A 273 -5.01 -8.66 13.99
CA ARG A 273 -5.65 -8.30 15.27
C ARG A 273 -6.33 -6.93 15.25
N TYR A 274 -5.73 -5.96 14.58
CA TYR A 274 -6.14 -4.54 14.64
C TYR A 274 -7.03 -4.09 13.47
N CYS A 275 -7.26 -4.97 12.50
CA CYS A 275 -8.27 -4.79 11.46
C CYS A 275 -9.02 -6.10 11.22
N PRO A 276 -9.71 -6.61 12.27
CA PRO A 276 -10.40 -7.89 12.16
C PRO A 276 -11.59 -7.79 11.22
N SER A 277 -12.08 -8.94 10.75
CA SER A 277 -13.33 -9.04 10.00
C SER A 277 -14.51 -8.55 10.85
N ILE A 278 -15.64 -8.22 10.22
CA ILE A 278 -16.82 -7.74 10.94
C ILE A 278 -17.33 -8.77 11.95
N GLU A 279 -17.28 -10.06 11.61
CA GLU A 279 -17.62 -11.13 12.54
C GLU A 279 -16.70 -11.16 13.77
N ASP A 280 -15.41 -10.86 13.60
CA ASP A 280 -14.45 -10.83 14.71
C ASP A 280 -14.50 -9.52 15.50
N LYS A 281 -14.89 -8.41 14.88
CA LYS A 281 -15.21 -7.16 15.60
C LYS A 281 -16.41 -7.34 16.54
N VAL A 282 -17.48 -7.97 16.07
CA VAL A 282 -18.71 -8.19 16.84
C VAL A 282 -18.47 -9.08 18.06
N VAL A 283 -17.56 -10.05 17.97
CA VAL A 283 -17.18 -10.91 19.10
C VAL A 283 -16.24 -10.19 20.07
N ARG A 284 -15.16 -9.56 19.57
CA ARG A 284 -14.14 -8.94 20.43
C ARG A 284 -14.61 -7.67 21.12
N PHE A 285 -15.49 -6.92 20.47
CA PHE A 285 -16.00 -5.63 20.96
C PHE A 285 -17.52 -5.72 21.15
N ALA A 286 -17.97 -6.76 21.83
CA ALA A 286 -19.39 -7.03 22.07
C ALA A 286 -20.11 -5.92 22.86
N ASP A 287 -19.37 -5.05 23.55
CA ASP A 287 -19.89 -3.85 24.23
C ASP A 287 -20.28 -2.71 23.27
N LYS A 288 -19.82 -2.75 22.02
CA LYS A 288 -20.10 -1.71 21.01
C LYS A 288 -21.40 -2.01 20.29
N SER A 289 -22.39 -1.13 20.46
CA SER A 289 -23.70 -1.27 19.78
C SER A 289 -23.70 -0.92 18.28
N ARG A 290 -22.61 -0.33 17.79
CA ARG A 290 -22.42 0.01 16.38
C ARG A 290 -20.95 0.08 15.99
N HIS A 291 -20.68 -0.22 14.73
CA HIS A 291 -19.39 -0.02 14.07
C HIS A 291 -19.59 0.83 12.81
N GLN A 292 -18.72 1.81 12.62
CA GLN A 292 -18.72 2.70 11.46
C GLN A 292 -18.28 1.96 10.20
N LEU A 293 -18.94 2.30 9.08
CA LEU A 293 -18.67 1.80 7.75
C LEU A 293 -18.52 2.98 6.78
N PHE A 294 -17.69 2.80 5.75
CA PHE A 294 -17.65 3.73 4.61
C PHE A 294 -18.08 3.03 3.34
N LEU A 295 -18.97 3.67 2.60
CA LEU A 295 -19.30 3.36 1.22
C LEU A 295 -18.35 4.18 0.35
N GLU A 296 -17.39 3.50 -0.27
CA GLU A 296 -16.32 4.11 -1.06
C GLU A 296 -16.51 3.71 -2.53
N PRO A 297 -16.72 4.66 -3.45
CA PRO A 297 -16.90 4.36 -4.87
C PRO A 297 -15.65 3.69 -5.46
N GLU A 298 -15.81 2.69 -6.32
CA GLU A 298 -14.67 2.00 -6.95
C GLU A 298 -14.05 2.75 -8.15
N GLY A 299 -14.77 3.73 -8.71
CA GLY A 299 -14.34 4.56 -9.83
C GLY A 299 -15.45 5.49 -10.34
N LEU A 300 -15.12 6.39 -11.27
CA LEU A 300 -16.06 7.39 -11.79
C LEU A 300 -17.13 6.76 -12.70
N ASN A 301 -16.76 5.69 -13.40
CA ASN A 301 -17.61 4.98 -14.36
C ASN A 301 -18.11 3.63 -13.84
N SER A 302 -18.08 3.41 -12.51
CA SER A 302 -18.54 2.17 -11.88
C SER A 302 -19.72 2.46 -10.95
N SER A 303 -20.74 1.59 -10.96
CA SER A 303 -21.79 1.62 -9.94
C SER A 303 -21.36 0.87 -8.67
N GLU A 304 -20.22 0.19 -8.65
CA GLU A 304 -19.80 -0.59 -7.49
C GLU A 304 -19.25 0.29 -6.35
N TYR A 305 -19.68 -0.03 -5.13
CA TYR A 305 -19.16 0.54 -3.90
C TYR A 305 -18.44 -0.51 -3.05
N TYR A 306 -17.27 -0.13 -2.55
CA TYR A 306 -16.51 -0.84 -1.55
C TYR A 306 -17.03 -0.52 -0.14
N LEU A 307 -17.46 -1.52 0.62
CA LEU A 307 -17.95 -1.32 1.99
C LEU A 307 -16.82 -1.45 3.03
N ASN A 308 -16.04 -0.39 3.20
CA ASN A 308 -14.94 -0.36 4.14
C ASN A 308 -15.43 -0.53 5.59
N GLY A 309 -14.77 -1.43 6.32
CA GLY A 309 -15.13 -1.80 7.69
C GLY A 309 -15.93 -3.10 7.80
N PHE A 310 -16.47 -3.63 6.69
CA PHE A 310 -17.27 -4.86 6.63
C PHE A 310 -16.55 -6.04 5.97
N SER A 311 -15.22 -6.15 6.10
CA SER A 311 -14.51 -7.35 5.63
C SER A 311 -15.09 -8.60 6.28
N SER A 312 -15.46 -9.61 5.51
CA SER A 312 -16.12 -10.82 6.05
C SER A 312 -15.71 -12.06 5.28
N SER A 313 -15.83 -13.21 5.94
CA SER A 313 -15.70 -14.55 5.36
C SER A 313 -16.93 -15.41 5.59
N LEU A 314 -18.05 -14.82 6.02
CA LEU A 314 -19.32 -15.52 6.22
C LEU A 314 -19.92 -16.01 4.89
N PRO A 315 -20.88 -16.95 4.91
CA PRO A 315 -21.66 -17.30 3.74
C PRO A 315 -22.35 -16.09 3.09
N GLU A 316 -22.54 -16.14 1.79
CA GLU A 316 -23.09 -15.04 0.99
C GLU A 316 -24.49 -14.60 1.46
N ASP A 317 -25.38 -15.56 1.76
CA ASP A 317 -26.73 -15.29 2.27
C ASP A 317 -26.70 -14.58 3.63
N VAL A 318 -25.73 -14.90 4.49
CA VAL A 318 -25.55 -14.28 5.80
C VAL A 318 -25.05 -12.86 5.64
N GLN A 319 -24.08 -12.64 4.75
CA GLN A 319 -23.57 -11.31 4.44
C GLN A 319 -24.72 -10.41 3.95
N LEU A 320 -25.51 -10.86 2.97
CA LEU A 320 -26.63 -10.09 2.43
C LEU A 320 -27.68 -9.76 3.51
N ARG A 321 -28.05 -10.74 4.33
CA ARG A 321 -29.00 -10.53 5.44
C ARG A 321 -28.50 -9.51 6.44
N ALA A 322 -27.22 -9.58 6.83
CA ALA A 322 -26.63 -8.61 7.73
C ALA A 322 -26.59 -7.21 7.11
N LEU A 323 -26.18 -7.09 5.83
CA LEU A 323 -26.14 -5.82 5.10
C LEU A 323 -27.51 -5.13 5.06
N ARG A 324 -28.58 -5.88 4.77
CA ARG A 324 -29.96 -5.32 4.68
C ARG A 324 -30.53 -4.83 6.01
N THR A 325 -29.82 -5.00 7.13
CA THR A 325 -30.18 -4.37 8.40
C THR A 325 -29.58 -2.97 8.58
N ILE A 326 -28.64 -2.57 7.74
CA ILE A 326 -27.87 -1.33 7.87
C ILE A 326 -28.64 -0.18 7.21
N PRO A 327 -28.76 1.01 7.85
CA PRO A 327 -29.42 2.16 7.26
C PRO A 327 -28.81 2.55 5.91
N GLY A 328 -29.67 2.67 4.89
CA GLY A 328 -29.27 2.95 3.51
C GLY A 328 -29.05 1.70 2.66
N LEU A 329 -28.95 0.51 3.28
CA LEU A 329 -28.66 -0.75 2.59
C LEU A 329 -29.84 -1.74 2.63
N GLU A 330 -31.05 -1.30 3.00
CA GLU A 330 -32.18 -2.19 3.23
C GLU A 330 -32.59 -3.00 1.99
N ALA A 331 -32.37 -2.45 0.80
CA ALA A 331 -32.63 -3.08 -0.50
C ALA A 331 -31.33 -3.39 -1.28
N VAL A 332 -30.17 -3.38 -0.60
CA VAL A 332 -28.89 -3.51 -1.29
C VAL A 332 -28.76 -4.87 -1.96
N GLU A 333 -28.16 -4.85 -3.16
CA GLU A 333 -27.66 -6.03 -3.85
C GLU A 333 -26.13 -6.07 -3.78
N MET A 334 -25.58 -7.27 -3.61
CA MET A 334 -24.14 -7.49 -3.69
C MET A 334 -23.76 -7.83 -5.13
N THR A 335 -22.84 -7.07 -5.71
CA THR A 335 -22.21 -7.46 -6.97
C THR A 335 -21.17 -8.56 -6.74
N ARG A 336 -20.51 -8.54 -5.58
CA ARG A 336 -19.52 -9.54 -5.16
C ARG A 336 -19.60 -9.75 -3.65
N ALA A 337 -19.61 -11.01 -3.21
CA ALA A 337 -19.53 -11.35 -1.79
C ALA A 337 -18.15 -11.02 -1.20
N GLY A 338 -18.11 -10.69 0.10
CA GLY A 338 -16.86 -10.64 0.85
C GLY A 338 -16.26 -12.04 1.03
N TYR A 339 -14.94 -12.11 1.13
CA TYR A 339 -14.24 -13.38 1.34
C TYR A 339 -12.93 -13.15 2.09
N ALA A 340 -12.36 -14.25 2.61
CA ALA A 340 -10.96 -14.27 3.08
C ALA A 340 -10.07 -14.98 2.08
N ILE A 341 -8.86 -14.46 1.87
CA ILE A 341 -7.81 -15.12 1.09
C ILE A 341 -6.73 -15.60 2.05
N GLU A 342 -6.39 -16.88 1.98
CA GLU A 342 -5.26 -17.50 2.65
C GLU A 342 -4.14 -17.73 1.65
N TYR A 343 -2.90 -17.41 2.00
CA TYR A 343 -1.77 -17.45 1.07
C TYR A 343 -0.47 -17.75 1.81
N ASP A 344 0.52 -18.25 1.06
CA ASP A 344 1.86 -18.49 1.57
C ASP A 344 2.64 -17.18 1.70
N PHE A 345 3.40 -17.07 2.79
CA PHE A 345 4.36 -15.99 3.01
C PHE A 345 5.66 -16.55 3.59
N PHE A 346 6.72 -15.77 3.46
CA PHE A 346 8.05 -16.08 3.97
C PHE A 346 8.33 -15.18 5.17
N PRO A 347 8.49 -15.73 6.38
CA PRO A 347 8.80 -14.92 7.56
C PRO A 347 10.01 -14.00 7.32
N PRO A 348 9.87 -12.68 7.54
CA PRO A 348 10.83 -11.67 7.09
C PRO A 348 12.16 -11.65 7.83
N HIS A 349 12.32 -12.39 8.94
CA HIS A 349 13.62 -12.56 9.58
C HIS A 349 14.65 -13.25 8.65
N GLN A 350 14.18 -13.92 7.59
CA GLN A 350 14.99 -14.61 6.58
C GLN A 350 15.58 -13.66 5.53
N ILE A 351 15.15 -12.39 5.48
CA ILE A 351 15.71 -11.35 4.61
C ILE A 351 16.52 -10.34 5.43
N SER A 352 17.44 -9.65 4.75
CA SER A 352 18.13 -8.48 5.28
C SER A 352 17.30 -7.20 5.05
N VAL A 353 17.71 -6.09 5.65
CA VAL A 353 17.11 -4.77 5.35
C VAL A 353 17.26 -4.34 3.88
N ALA A 354 18.12 -5.03 3.12
CA ALA A 354 18.25 -4.84 1.67
C ALA A 354 17.14 -5.53 0.87
N MET A 355 16.22 -6.24 1.55
CA MET A 355 15.23 -7.16 0.99
C MET A 355 15.81 -8.44 0.36
N GLU A 356 17.14 -8.61 0.42
CA GLU A 356 17.81 -9.82 -0.04
C GLU A 356 17.68 -10.97 0.97
N SER A 357 17.42 -12.18 0.47
CA SER A 357 17.45 -13.43 1.22
C SER A 357 18.82 -13.66 1.87
N LYS A 358 18.81 -14.04 3.14
CA LYS A 358 20.01 -14.49 3.87
C LYS A 358 20.42 -15.92 3.50
N ILE A 359 19.53 -16.67 2.82
CA ILE A 359 19.69 -18.09 2.53
C ILE A 359 20.14 -18.30 1.08
N VAL A 360 19.57 -17.53 0.15
CA VAL A 360 19.85 -17.65 -1.30
C VAL A 360 20.28 -16.28 -1.85
N PRO A 361 21.58 -16.02 -2.01
CA PRO A 361 22.06 -14.77 -2.62
C PRO A 361 21.48 -14.56 -4.03
N GLY A 362 21.22 -13.31 -4.39
CA GLY A 362 20.58 -12.95 -5.66
C GLY A 362 19.05 -13.07 -5.64
N LEU A 363 18.46 -13.63 -4.58
CA LEU A 363 17.02 -13.71 -4.39
C LEU A 363 16.54 -12.64 -3.40
N TYR A 364 15.52 -11.88 -3.78
CA TYR A 364 14.91 -10.83 -2.97
C TYR A 364 13.43 -11.10 -2.77
N PHE A 365 12.85 -10.61 -1.68
CA PHE A 365 11.42 -10.70 -1.42
C PHE A 365 10.86 -9.33 -1.06
N ALA A 366 9.73 -8.95 -1.66
CA ALA A 366 9.10 -7.66 -1.37
C ALA A 366 7.57 -7.73 -1.40
N GLY A 367 6.96 -7.02 -0.46
CA GLY A 367 5.52 -6.87 -0.35
C GLY A 367 4.86 -7.96 0.46
N GLN A 368 3.68 -8.39 0.04
CA GLN A 368 2.82 -9.25 0.85
C GLN A 368 3.41 -10.63 1.14
N VAL A 369 4.35 -11.09 0.31
CA VAL A 369 5.14 -12.31 0.56
C VAL A 369 6.03 -12.21 1.80
N ASN A 370 6.35 -11.01 2.28
CA ASN A 370 7.06 -10.78 3.56
C ASN A 370 6.09 -10.65 4.75
N GLY A 371 4.80 -10.93 4.55
CA GLY A 371 3.79 -10.84 5.58
C GLY A 371 3.34 -9.40 5.90
N THR A 372 3.50 -8.44 4.99
CA THR A 372 2.81 -7.14 5.11
C THR A 372 1.42 -7.17 4.48
N SER A 373 0.57 -6.22 4.85
CA SER A 373 -0.76 -6.05 4.26
C SER A 373 -1.02 -4.58 3.93
N GLY A 374 -0.79 -4.20 2.67
CA GLY A 374 -1.11 -2.88 2.13
C GLY A 374 -0.32 -2.56 0.87
N TYR A 375 -0.88 -1.70 0.01
CA TYR A 375 -0.25 -1.32 -1.24
C TYR A 375 1.02 -0.51 -0.99
N GLU A 376 0.96 0.38 0.00
CA GLU A 376 2.03 1.31 0.36
C GLU A 376 3.21 0.59 0.99
N GLU A 377 2.94 -0.34 1.93
CA GLU A 377 3.97 -1.21 2.49
C GLU A 377 4.63 -2.07 1.41
N ALA A 378 3.85 -2.55 0.43
CA ALA A 378 4.38 -3.35 -0.66
C ALA A 378 5.24 -2.52 -1.63
N ALA A 379 4.75 -1.35 -2.04
CA ALA A 379 5.47 -0.41 -2.89
C ALA A 379 6.81 0.03 -2.25
N ALA A 380 6.81 0.34 -0.95
CA ALA A 380 8.02 0.70 -0.21
C ALA A 380 9.08 -0.42 -0.23
N GLN A 381 8.67 -1.67 0.03
CA GLN A 381 9.57 -2.82 -0.03
C GLN A 381 10.08 -3.06 -1.46
N GLY A 382 9.18 -2.95 -2.45
CA GLY A 382 9.50 -3.11 -3.87
C GLY A 382 10.59 -2.15 -4.32
N LEU A 383 10.39 -0.85 -4.05
CA LEU A 383 11.36 0.20 -4.34
C LEU A 383 12.75 -0.15 -3.77
N ILE A 384 12.81 -0.53 -2.50
CA ILE A 384 14.08 -0.82 -1.81
C ILE A 384 14.74 -2.11 -2.34
N ALA A 385 13.95 -3.13 -2.67
CA ALA A 385 14.45 -4.36 -3.30
C ALA A 385 15.04 -4.07 -4.69
N GLY A 386 14.34 -3.28 -5.52
CA GLY A 386 14.81 -2.87 -6.84
C GLY A 386 16.10 -2.06 -6.79
N ILE A 387 16.17 -1.06 -5.90
CA ILE A 387 17.38 -0.26 -5.67
C ILE A 387 18.56 -1.15 -5.26
N ASN A 388 18.37 -2.03 -4.27
CA ASN A 388 19.46 -2.84 -3.75
C ASN A 388 19.90 -3.97 -4.68
N ALA A 389 18.98 -4.51 -5.50
CA ALA A 389 19.36 -5.40 -6.59
C ALA A 389 20.26 -4.67 -7.59
N ALA A 390 19.89 -3.48 -8.03
CA ALA A 390 20.71 -2.66 -8.94
C ALA A 390 22.09 -2.31 -8.35
N LEU A 391 22.14 -1.80 -7.11
CA LEU A 391 23.40 -1.47 -6.44
C LEU A 391 24.32 -2.68 -6.30
N LYS A 392 23.77 -3.85 -5.97
CA LYS A 392 24.55 -5.08 -5.85
C LYS A 392 25.20 -5.47 -7.18
N LEU A 393 24.49 -5.34 -8.30
CA LEU A 393 25.05 -5.62 -9.63
C LEU A 393 26.14 -4.63 -10.04
N ARG A 394 26.11 -3.41 -9.51
CA ARG A 394 27.17 -2.40 -9.71
C ARG A 394 28.34 -2.52 -8.72
N GLY A 395 28.26 -3.41 -7.73
CA GLY A 395 29.25 -3.52 -6.67
C GLY A 395 29.23 -2.32 -5.70
N GLU A 396 28.11 -1.61 -5.61
CA GLU A 396 27.94 -0.45 -4.74
C GLU A 396 27.39 -0.83 -3.35
N PRO A 397 27.62 -0.02 -2.30
CA PRO A 397 27.08 -0.27 -0.97
C PRO A 397 25.55 -0.34 -0.95
N THR A 398 25.01 -1.22 -0.12
CA THR A 398 23.56 -1.33 0.11
C THR A 398 22.95 -0.01 0.56
N PHE A 399 21.88 0.40 -0.12
CA PHE A 399 21.05 1.52 0.30
C PHE A 399 20.17 1.11 1.49
N LYS A 400 20.23 1.93 2.56
CA LYS A 400 19.48 1.71 3.79
C LYS A 400 18.87 3.03 4.24
N LEU A 401 17.67 2.94 4.81
CA LEU A 401 17.00 4.03 5.49
C LEU A 401 16.92 3.69 6.97
N LEU A 402 17.39 4.60 7.81
CA LEU A 402 17.28 4.42 9.26
C LEU A 402 15.84 4.70 9.71
N ARG A 403 15.46 4.10 10.84
CA ARG A 403 14.16 4.38 11.50
C ARG A 403 13.95 5.86 11.81
N SER A 404 15.03 6.61 12.05
CA SER A 404 15.00 8.05 12.33
C SER A 404 14.88 8.92 11.08
N GLU A 405 15.02 8.35 9.89
CA GLU A 405 15.03 9.07 8.61
C GLU A 405 13.73 8.92 7.83
N ALA A 406 13.06 7.76 7.93
CA ALA A 406 11.86 7.45 7.14
C ALA A 406 10.94 6.40 7.80
N TYR A 407 9.64 6.50 7.53
CA TYR A 407 8.67 5.42 7.78
C TYR A 407 9.02 4.14 6.98
N ILE A 408 9.62 4.26 5.79
CA ILE A 408 10.19 3.10 5.08
C ILE A 408 11.25 2.42 5.95
N GLY A 409 12.15 3.18 6.59
CA GLY A 409 13.16 2.63 7.50
C GLY A 409 12.53 1.91 8.70
N VAL A 410 11.46 2.47 9.28
CA VAL A 410 10.67 1.84 10.35
C VAL A 410 10.04 0.52 9.87
N LEU A 411 9.43 0.51 8.68
CA LEU A 411 8.82 -0.68 8.09
C LEU A 411 9.82 -1.82 7.95
N LEU A 412 10.95 -1.56 7.29
CA LEU A 412 11.92 -2.60 6.97
C LEU A 412 12.60 -3.14 8.23
N ASP A 413 12.94 -2.26 9.16
CA ASP A 413 13.53 -2.65 10.44
C ASP A 413 12.56 -3.51 11.26
N ASP A 414 11.30 -3.09 11.39
CA ASP A 414 10.28 -3.88 12.10
C ASP A 414 10.10 -5.27 11.46
N LEU A 415 10.09 -5.36 10.13
CA LEU A 415 9.96 -6.64 9.44
C LEU A 415 11.11 -7.60 9.73
N VAL A 416 12.36 -7.14 9.70
CA VAL A 416 13.51 -8.05 9.87
C VAL A 416 13.85 -8.34 11.33
N THR A 417 13.45 -7.47 12.26
CA THR A 417 13.78 -7.58 13.69
C THR A 417 12.66 -8.20 14.52
N LYS A 418 11.39 -7.95 14.17
CA LYS A 418 10.23 -8.46 14.91
C LYS A 418 9.69 -9.73 14.26
N SER A 419 9.20 -10.65 15.08
CA SER A 419 8.46 -11.80 14.58
C SER A 419 7.05 -11.36 14.18
N THR A 420 6.73 -11.44 12.89
CA THR A 420 5.39 -11.18 12.37
C THR A 420 4.55 -12.46 12.48
N THR A 421 3.75 -12.57 13.53
CA THR A 421 2.77 -13.67 13.68
C THR A 421 1.44 -13.37 13.01
N GLU A 422 1.27 -12.17 12.46
CA GLU A 422 0.10 -11.68 11.75
C GLU A 422 0.56 -10.73 10.62
N PRO A 423 -0.33 -10.38 9.66
CA PRO A 423 0.03 -9.45 8.61
C PRO A 423 0.39 -8.06 9.19
N TYR A 424 1.63 -7.62 8.98
CA TYR A 424 2.13 -6.34 9.47
C TYR A 424 1.46 -5.17 8.74
N ARG A 425 1.09 -4.13 9.50
CA ARG A 425 0.47 -2.90 9.00
C ARG A 425 1.13 -1.68 9.65
N MET A 426 1.41 -0.64 8.88
CA MET A 426 2.20 0.48 9.41
C MET A 426 1.56 1.22 10.58
N PHE A 427 0.22 1.29 10.65
CA PHE A 427 -0.43 2.02 11.74
C PHE A 427 -0.22 1.37 13.13
N THR A 428 0.19 0.10 13.19
CA THR A 428 0.56 -0.57 14.45
C THR A 428 2.01 -0.31 14.86
N SER A 429 2.81 0.29 13.97
CA SER A 429 4.20 0.62 14.25
C SER A 429 4.31 1.75 15.28
N ARG A 430 5.42 1.75 16.02
CA ARG A 430 5.82 2.89 16.85
C ARG A 430 6.98 3.57 16.15
N ALA A 431 6.72 4.74 15.57
CA ALA A 431 7.75 5.63 15.06
C ALA A 431 8.18 6.58 16.18
N GLU A 432 9.33 6.30 16.81
CA GLU A 432 9.86 7.09 17.93
C GLU A 432 10.13 8.55 17.52
N TYR A 433 10.46 8.74 16.24
CA TYR A 433 10.79 10.02 15.62
C TYR A 433 9.61 10.67 14.88
N ARG A 434 8.36 10.40 15.27
CA ARG A 434 7.15 10.89 14.58
C ARG A 434 7.10 12.41 14.32
N LEU A 435 7.78 13.22 15.15
CA LEU A 435 7.83 14.69 14.97
C LEU A 435 8.72 15.12 13.80
N SER A 436 9.75 14.34 13.47
CA SER A 436 10.64 14.58 12.33
C SER A 436 10.21 13.82 11.08
N LEU A 437 9.54 12.68 11.23
CA LEU A 437 9.04 11.84 10.13
C LEU A 437 7.66 12.27 9.67
N ARG A 438 7.55 13.51 9.21
CA ARG A 438 6.26 14.05 8.80
C ARG A 438 6.00 13.83 7.32
N ASP A 439 4.73 13.90 6.97
CA ASP A 439 4.27 13.85 5.59
C ASP A 439 4.77 15.07 4.80
N ASP A 440 4.74 16.26 5.41
CA ASP A 440 5.10 17.54 4.77
C ASP A 440 6.59 17.70 4.45
N ASN A 441 7.48 16.99 5.17
CA ASN A 441 8.94 17.15 5.02
C ASN A 441 9.66 15.93 4.41
N ALA A 442 8.92 15.00 3.81
CA ALA A 442 9.51 13.79 3.20
C ALA A 442 10.57 14.11 2.13
N GLN A 443 10.33 15.16 1.34
CA GLN A 443 11.29 15.63 0.33
C GLN A 443 12.59 16.11 0.94
N GLU A 444 12.52 16.92 2.01
CA GLU A 444 13.71 17.41 2.71
C GLU A 444 14.58 16.26 3.23
N ARG A 445 13.93 15.16 3.63
CA ARG A 445 14.60 13.96 4.15
C ARG A 445 15.19 13.06 3.06
N LEU A 446 14.51 12.91 1.92
CA LEU A 446 14.76 11.80 1.00
C LEU A 446 15.07 12.18 -0.45
N LEU A 447 14.73 13.40 -0.89
CA LEU A 447 14.85 13.74 -2.31
C LEU A 447 16.28 13.70 -2.84
N GLU A 448 17.23 14.21 -2.05
CA GLU A 448 18.65 14.15 -2.41
C GLU A 448 19.14 12.69 -2.54
N LYS A 449 18.62 11.77 -1.71
CA LYS A 449 18.95 10.34 -1.82
C LYS A 449 18.40 9.76 -3.13
N GLY A 450 17.14 10.06 -3.47
CA GLY A 450 16.55 9.66 -4.75
C GLY A 450 17.31 10.19 -5.97
N TYR A 451 17.78 11.44 -5.91
CA TYR A 451 18.61 12.04 -6.96
C TYR A 451 19.96 11.33 -7.12
N ARG A 452 20.66 11.05 -6.00
CA ARG A 452 21.95 10.33 -6.01
C ARG A 452 21.82 8.90 -6.55
N LEU A 453 20.67 8.26 -6.35
CA LEU A 453 20.37 6.94 -6.91
C LEU A 453 20.03 6.98 -8.41
N GLY A 454 19.80 8.16 -8.99
CA GLY A 454 19.35 8.34 -10.37
C GLY A 454 17.86 8.14 -10.59
N LEU A 455 17.06 8.07 -9.52
CA LEU A 455 15.60 7.88 -9.59
C LEU A 455 14.84 9.20 -9.68
N VAL A 456 15.43 10.30 -9.22
CA VAL A 456 14.87 11.66 -9.34
C VAL A 456 15.62 12.42 -10.43
N GLY A 457 14.87 13.00 -11.38
CA GLY A 457 15.44 13.77 -12.48
C GLY A 457 16.03 15.12 -12.05
N GLN A 458 17.03 15.59 -12.79
CA GLN A 458 17.71 16.86 -12.52
C GLN A 458 16.77 18.08 -12.44
N PRO A 459 15.77 18.26 -13.34
CA PRO A 459 14.89 19.43 -13.26
C PRO A 459 14.12 19.50 -11.94
N PHE A 460 13.64 18.35 -11.46
CA PHE A 460 12.90 18.25 -10.20
C PHE A 460 13.81 18.55 -9.00
N TYR A 461 15.01 17.97 -8.98
CA TYR A 461 15.97 18.22 -7.90
C TYR A 461 16.43 19.69 -7.86
N ALA A 462 16.65 20.32 -9.02
CA ALA A 462 16.97 21.73 -9.11
C ALA A 462 15.85 22.64 -8.57
N GLY A 463 14.59 22.33 -8.88
CA GLY A 463 13.42 23.02 -8.33
C GLY A 463 13.35 22.91 -6.81
N PHE A 464 13.62 21.73 -6.25
CA PHE A 464 13.70 21.54 -4.80
C PHE A 464 14.81 22.37 -4.15
N LEU A 465 16.01 22.41 -4.74
CA LEU A 465 17.10 23.24 -4.21
C LEU A 465 16.77 24.73 -4.23
N ALA A 466 16.13 25.21 -5.30
CA ALA A 466 15.67 26.59 -5.38
C ALA A 466 14.62 26.90 -4.29
N GLY A 467 13.67 26.00 -4.06
CA GLY A 467 12.68 26.12 -2.99
C GLY A 467 13.32 26.17 -1.60
N LYS A 468 14.32 25.31 -1.35
CA LYS A 468 15.08 25.28 -0.08
C LYS A 468 15.85 26.58 0.16
N GLU A 469 16.47 27.15 -0.88
CA GLU A 469 17.18 28.42 -0.75
C GLU A 469 16.19 29.58 -0.51
N ALA A 470 15.04 29.59 -1.20
CA ALA A 470 13.99 30.58 -0.95
C ALA A 470 13.44 30.50 0.49
N GLN A 471 13.22 29.29 1.01
CA GLN A 471 12.79 29.08 2.40
C GLN A 471 13.83 29.60 3.39
N LYS A 472 15.12 29.34 3.14
CA LYS A 472 16.22 29.84 3.98
C LYS A 472 16.27 31.37 3.99
N HIS A 473 16.21 32.01 2.83
CA HIS A 473 16.15 33.47 2.72
C HIS A 473 14.94 34.05 3.46
N LEU A 474 13.77 33.42 3.36
CA LEU A 474 12.57 33.84 4.09
C LEU A 474 12.75 33.75 5.61
N ILE A 475 13.34 32.66 6.11
CA ILE A 475 13.61 32.49 7.55
C ILE A 475 14.61 33.56 8.03
N GLU A 476 15.66 33.83 7.26
CA GLU A 476 16.64 34.88 7.58
C GLU A 476 16.00 36.27 7.58
N TYR A 477 15.15 36.56 6.60
CA TYR A 477 14.36 37.80 6.55
C TYR A 477 13.47 37.94 7.79
N LEU A 478 12.67 36.93 8.13
CA LEU A 478 11.76 36.96 9.28
C LEU A 478 12.50 37.11 10.62
N LYS A 479 13.72 36.59 10.73
CA LYS A 479 14.57 36.77 11.92
C LYS A 479 15.11 38.19 12.06
N ASN A 480 15.22 38.94 10.96
CA ASN A 480 15.74 40.31 10.94
C ASN A 480 14.64 41.38 10.94
N GLU A 481 13.49 41.09 10.34
CA GLU A 481 12.34 41.99 10.27
C GLU A 481 11.75 42.21 11.67
N LYS A 482 11.58 43.47 12.06
CA LYS A 482 11.06 43.85 13.38
C LYS A 482 9.61 44.29 13.26
N ILE A 483 8.76 43.72 14.10
CA ILE A 483 7.35 44.12 14.20
C ILE A 483 7.03 44.58 15.62
N THR A 484 6.09 45.51 15.73
CA THR A 484 5.56 45.96 17.02
C THR A 484 4.27 45.21 17.30
N VAL A 485 4.27 44.41 18.37
CA VAL A 485 3.09 43.67 18.83
C VAL A 485 2.35 44.54 19.84
N ILE A 486 1.06 44.74 19.58
CA ILE A 486 0.14 45.50 20.44
C ILE A 486 -0.88 44.50 20.99
N ASP A 487 -0.99 44.42 22.31
CA ASP A 487 -2.05 43.65 22.97
C ASP A 487 -3.35 44.46 22.93
N THR A 488 -4.25 44.10 22.01
CA THR A 488 -5.54 44.78 21.85
C THR A 488 -6.52 44.51 22.98
N ASP A 489 -6.32 43.41 23.73
CA ASP A 489 -7.18 43.02 24.85
C ASP A 489 -6.72 43.67 26.16
N ASN A 490 -5.44 44.08 26.25
CA ASN A 490 -4.88 44.82 27.39
C ASN A 490 -4.14 46.12 26.96
N PRO A 491 -4.86 47.24 26.75
CA PRO A 491 -4.28 48.49 26.28
C PRO A 491 -3.24 49.13 27.23
N GLY A 492 -3.15 48.66 28.48
CA GLY A 492 -2.14 49.09 29.46
C GLY A 492 -0.77 48.39 29.32
N VAL A 493 -0.65 47.38 28.45
CA VAL A 493 0.61 46.68 28.19
C VAL A 493 1.40 47.47 27.13
N THR A 494 2.61 47.91 27.48
CA THR A 494 3.50 48.61 26.55
C THR A 494 3.78 47.74 25.32
N PRO A 495 3.62 48.26 24.09
CA PRO A 495 3.94 47.54 22.87
C PRO A 495 5.36 46.99 22.89
N LYS A 496 5.53 45.74 22.44
CA LYS A 496 6.84 45.08 22.38
C LYS A 496 7.29 44.97 20.93
N THR A 497 8.52 45.41 20.64
CA THR A 497 9.16 45.14 19.36
C THR A 497 9.85 43.77 19.42
N ILE A 498 9.37 42.83 18.61
CA ILE A 498 9.94 41.50 18.45
C ILE A 498 10.27 41.25 16.97
N THR A 499 11.00 40.18 16.68
CA THR A 499 11.20 39.78 15.28
C THR A 499 9.92 39.15 14.73
N ALA A 500 9.67 39.28 13.43
CA ALA A 500 8.54 38.63 12.78
C ALA A 500 8.57 37.11 13.00
N TYR A 501 9.76 36.51 13.07
CA TYR A 501 9.95 35.09 13.38
C TYR A 501 9.50 34.70 14.78
N ALA A 502 9.70 35.55 15.80
CA ALA A 502 9.28 35.24 17.16
C ALA A 502 7.76 35.40 17.37
N ALA A 503 7.08 36.08 16.44
CA ALA A 503 5.63 36.26 16.48
C ALA A 503 4.86 35.09 15.86
N LEU A 504 5.50 34.34 14.96
CA LEU A 504 5.01 33.09 14.36
C LEU A 504 5.27 31.91 15.29
#